data_AF-A0A8B6F2L6-F1
#
_entry.id   AF-A0A8B6F2L6-F1
#
_cell.length_a   1.000
_cell.length_b   1.000
_cell.length_c   1.000
_cell.angle_alpha   90.00
_cell.angle_beta   90.00
_cell.angle_gamma   90.00
#
_symmetry.space_group_name_H-M   'P 1'
#
loop_
_entity.id
_entity.type
_entity.pdbx_description
1 polymer ?
#
loop_
_entity_poly.entity_id
_entity_poly.type
_entity_poly.pdbx_seq_one_letter_code
_entity_poly.pdbx_strand_id
1 'polypeptide(L)' 'MGLLLPVRRQYDPLMLERAINAVMSGTMTQSKAARVFGVPQTTISGRVKKLKP' A
#
# COMPACT_ATOMS: atom_id res chain seq x y z
N MET A 1 0.69 -17.15 28.95
CA MET A 1 1.52 -16.84 27.76
C MET A 1 0.58 -16.56 26.60
N GLY A 2 0.21 -15.30 26.35
CA GLY A 2 -0.66 -14.95 25.22
C GLY A 2 0.17 -14.74 23.96
N LEU A 3 -0.08 -15.53 22.91
CA LEU A 3 0.50 -15.25 21.60
C LEU A 3 -0.08 -13.93 21.10
N LEU A 4 0.77 -12.92 20.96
CA LEU A 4 0.48 -11.73 20.17
C LEU A 4 0.46 -12.17 18.70
N LEU A 5 -0.67 -12.71 18.25
CA LEU A 5 -0.89 -12.93 16.82
C LEU A 5 -0.63 -11.59 16.14
N PRO A 6 0.25 -11.53 15.12
CA PRO A 6 0.50 -10.28 14.44
C PRO A 6 -0.84 -9.79 13.90
N VAL A 7 -1.34 -8.68 14.44
CA VAL A 7 -2.56 -8.06 13.91
C VAL A 7 -2.21 -7.72 12.47
N ARG A 8 -2.72 -8.51 11.54
CA ARG A 8 -2.54 -8.24 10.12
C ARG A 8 -3.21 -6.90 9.92
N ARG A 9 -2.39 -5.85 9.77
CA ARG A 9 -2.89 -4.51 9.44
C ARG A 9 -3.70 -4.65 8.15
N GLN A 10 -5.01 -4.63 8.31
CA GLN A 10 -5.94 -4.62 7.19
C GLN A 10 -6.03 -3.18 6.73
N TYR A 11 -5.51 -2.91 5.54
CA TYR A 11 -5.74 -1.64 4.87
C TYR A 11 -7.02 -1.78 4.06
N ASP A 12 -7.76 -0.68 3.93
CA ASP A 12 -8.90 -0.65 3.04
C ASP A 12 -8.44 -1.03 1.62
N PRO A 13 -9.03 -2.07 1.00
CA PRO A 13 -8.58 -2.58 -0.29
C PRO A 13 -8.76 -1.55 -1.41
N LEU A 14 -9.78 -0.69 -1.32
CA LEU A 14 -10.00 0.39 -2.28
C LEU A 14 -8.91 1.44 -2.16
N MET A 15 -8.50 1.79 -0.93
CA MET A 15 -7.39 2.73 -0.72
C MET A 15 -6.06 2.18 -1.23
N LEU A 16 -5.82 0.87 -1.06
CA LEU A 16 -4.64 0.20 -1.62
C LEU A 16 -4.64 0.27 -3.16
N GLU A 17 -5.76 -0.02 -3.80
CA GLU A 17 -5.88 0.02 -5.26
C GLU A 17 -5.65 1.44 -5.80
N ARG A 18 -6.29 2.44 -5.20
CA ARG A 18 -6.11 3.86 -5.60
C ARG A 18 -4.67 4.32 -5.41
N ALA A 19 -4.01 3.90 -4.33
CA ALA A 19 -2.61 4.20 -4.09
C ALA A 19 -1.68 3.58 -5.14
N ILE A 20 -1.91 2.31 -5.50
CA ILE A 20 -1.13 1.62 -6.53
C ILE A 20 -1.32 2.30 -7.88
N ASN A 21 -2.57 2.56 -8.28
CA ASN A 21 -2.87 3.14 -9.59
C ASN A 21 -2.21 4.51 -9.75
N ALA A 22 -2.34 5.38 -8.74
CA ALA A 22 -1.77 6.72 -8.79
C ALA A 22 -0.22 6.74 -8.78
N VAL A 23 0.43 5.71 -8.22
CA VAL A 23 1.87 5.53 -8.32
C VAL A 23 2.28 4.98 -9.69
N MET A 24 1.54 4.00 -10.22
CA MET A 24 1.81 3.40 -11.52
C MET A 24 1.61 4.40 -12.67
N SER A 25 0.62 5.28 -12.56
CA SER A 25 0.36 6.37 -13.52
C SER A 25 1.37 7.52 -13.42
N GLY A 26 2.26 7.51 -12.43
CA GLY A 26 3.20 8.61 -12.16
C GLY A 26 2.56 9.86 -11.56
N THR A 27 1.26 9.84 -11.24
CA THR A 27 0.54 10.98 -10.64
C THR A 27 1.06 11.33 -9.24
N MET A 28 1.60 10.35 -8.51
CA MET A 28 2.19 10.58 -7.18
C MET A 28 3.34 9.64 -6.85
N THR A 29 4.24 10.09 -5.97
CA THR A 29 5.30 9.24 -5.43
C THR A 29 4.72 8.24 -4.41
N GLN A 30 5.42 7.12 -4.19
CA GLN A 30 5.01 6.10 -3.19
C GLN A 30 4.84 6.68 -1.78
N SER A 31 5.71 7.62 -1.39
CA SER A 31 5.64 8.30 -0.09
C SER A 31 4.40 9.20 0.02
N LYS A 32 4.08 9.95 -1.05
CA LYS A 32 2.88 10.78 -1.11
C LYS A 32 1.60 9.94 -1.09
N ALA A 33 1.55 8.85 -1.87
CA ALA A 33 0.44 7.92 -1.89
C ALA A 33 0.18 7.30 -0.50
N ALA A 34 1.25 6.95 0.22
CA ALA A 34 1.13 6.36 1.54
C ALA A 34 0.44 7.29 2.54
N ARG A 35 0.80 8.57 2.52
CA ARG A 35 0.21 9.59 3.40
C ARG A 35 -1.22 9.96 3.01
N VAL A 36 -1.52 10.00 1.71
CA VAL A 36 -2.86 10.39 1.21
C VAL A 36 -3.89 9.27 1.40
N PHE A 37 -3.52 8.02 1.14
CA PHE A 37 -4.45 6.88 1.17
C PHE A 37 -4.40 6.07 2.48
N GLY A 38 -3.50 6.41 3.41
CA GLY A 38 -3.38 5.70 4.69
C GLY A 38 -2.84 4.27 4.55
N VAL A 39 -2.13 3.98 3.46
CA VAL A 39 -1.56 2.66 3.16
C VAL A 39 -0.03 2.74 3.25
N PRO A 40 0.66 1.83 3.96
CA PRO A 40 2.10 1.92 4.09
C PRO A 40 2.82 1.84 2.75
N GLN A 41 3.87 2.63 2.64
CA GLN A 41 4.72 2.69 1.46
C GLN A 41 5.27 1.31 1.06
N THR A 42 5.63 0.47 2.04
CA THR A 42 6.15 -0.89 1.81
C THR A 42 5.09 -1.79 1.17
N THR A 43 3.82 -1.67 1.57
CA THR A 43 2.70 -2.39 0.97
C THR A 43 2.47 -1.95 -0.48
N ILE A 44 2.47 -0.64 -0.74
CA ILE A 44 2.33 -0.09 -2.10
C ILE A 44 3.51 -0.57 -2.97
N SER A 45 4.74 -0.48 -2.49
CA SER A 45 5.94 -0.91 -3.21
C SER A 45 5.93 -2.40 -3.54
N GLY A 46 5.57 -3.25 -2.58
CA GLY A 46 5.46 -4.69 -2.82
C GLY A 46 4.41 -5.04 -3.88
N ARG A 47 3.30 -4.29 -3.94
CA ARG A 47 2.26 -4.47 -4.96
C ARG A 47 2.69 -3.95 -6.33
N VAL A 48 3.22 -2.74 -6.40
CA VAL A 48 3.73 -2.13 -7.64
C VAL A 48 4.80 -3.03 -8.28
N LYS A 49 5.74 -3.57 -7.50
CA LYS A 49 6.77 -4.50 -8.01
C LYS A 49 6.19 -5.77 -8.63
N LYS A 50 5.08 -6.29 -8.07
CA LYS A 50 4.40 -7.49 -8.60
C LYS A 50 3.56 -7.23 -9.85
N LEU A 51 3.20 -5.98 -10.11
CA LEU A 51 2.36 -5.55 -11.22
C LEU A 51 3.15 -5.02 -12.41
N LYS A 52 4.46 -4.78 -12.24
CA LYS A 52 5.34 -4.51 -13.37
C LYS A 52 5.52 -5.82 -14.17
N PRO A 53 5.27 -5.81 -15.50
CA PRO A 53 5.49 -6.97 -16.35
C PRO A 53 6.97 -7.36 -16.42
#